data_AF-A0A841GQ23-F1
#
_entry.id   AF-A0A841GQ23-F1
#
_cell.length_a   1.000
_cell.length_b   1.000
_cell.length_c   1.000
_cell.angle_alpha   90.00
_cell.angle_beta   90.00
_cell.angle_gamma   90.00
#
_symmetry.space_group_name_H-M   'P 1'
#
loop_
_entity.id
_entity.type
_entity.pdbx_description
1 polymer ?
#
loop_
_entity_poly.entity_id
_entity_poly.type
_entity_poly.pdbx_seq_one_letter_code
_entity_poly.pdbx_strand_id
1 'polypeptide(L)'
;MIKLFGDFFIPEIEEFCFAKSEVLLFSFLISKKSIVSFLNVKQLFADLKDIDDRYIRRLVSRLNGKIESIGKIELLNNKRIELVMKDNVNVDLWEMEKVLSTFDSSEKALEKILDLYTGPFLAGIECLWARQMRRYYNVLVKNIVDDYLENMGFESRLAVKLMKVFPDLSIFDEELEREYLYDFF
;
A
#
# COMPACT_ATOMS: atom_id res chain seq x y z
N MET A 1 6.10 -13.00 1.71
CA MET A 1 5.11 -11.92 2.02
C MET A 1 5.25 -10.83 1.00
N ILE A 2 4.16 -10.53 0.30
CA ILE A 2 4.09 -9.45 -0.69
C ILE A 2 4.22 -8.11 0.03
N LYS A 3 5.09 -7.25 -0.49
CA LYS A 3 5.37 -5.92 0.03
C LYS A 3 4.80 -4.84 -0.89
N LEU A 4 3.93 -3.99 -0.34
CA LEU A 4 3.35 -2.82 -0.99
C LEU A 4 3.78 -1.50 -0.31
N PHE A 5 4.25 -1.55 0.94
CA PHE A 5 4.83 -0.41 1.65
C PHE A 5 6.35 -0.32 1.41
N GLY A 6 6.81 0.80 0.85
CA GLY A 6 8.17 0.95 0.36
C GLY A 6 8.31 0.39 -1.06
N ASP A 7 9.41 -0.31 -1.32
CA ASP A 7 9.66 -0.91 -2.61
C ASP A 7 8.74 -2.12 -2.83
N PHE A 8 8.07 -2.15 -3.98
CA PHE A 8 7.22 -3.27 -4.36
C PHE A 8 8.06 -4.53 -4.52
N PHE A 9 7.70 -5.59 -3.80
CA PHE A 9 8.46 -6.82 -3.78
C PHE A 9 7.59 -8.05 -3.52
N ILE A 10 7.89 -9.15 -4.21
CA ILE A 10 7.24 -10.43 -4.00
C ILE A 10 8.35 -11.49 -3.88
N PRO A 11 8.67 -11.95 -2.66
CA PRO A 11 9.77 -12.89 -2.42
C PRO A 11 9.65 -14.21 -3.19
N GLU A 12 8.42 -14.63 -3.48
CA GLU A 12 8.16 -15.93 -4.12
C GLU A 12 8.41 -15.90 -5.63
N ILE A 13 8.63 -14.73 -6.24
CA ILE A 13 8.81 -14.51 -7.69
C ILE A 13 9.77 -13.35 -8.00
N GLU A 14 10.84 -13.22 -7.21
CA GLU A 14 11.84 -12.14 -7.31
C GLU A 14 12.50 -12.05 -8.69
N GLU A 15 12.56 -13.16 -9.43
CA GLU A 15 13.12 -13.23 -10.77
C GLU A 15 12.31 -12.46 -11.82
N PHE A 16 11.04 -12.16 -11.53
CA PHE A 16 10.16 -11.47 -12.47
C PHE A 16 10.22 -9.95 -12.30
N CYS A 17 10.55 -9.25 -13.38
CA CYS A 17 10.38 -7.80 -13.42
C CYS A 17 8.93 -7.42 -13.70
N PHE A 18 8.34 -6.54 -12.90
CA PHE A 18 6.99 -6.02 -13.11
C PHE A 18 7.01 -4.63 -13.73
N ALA A 19 6.23 -4.41 -14.79
CA ALA A 19 6.00 -3.09 -15.31
C ALA A 19 5.12 -2.28 -14.34
N LYS A 20 5.24 -0.95 -14.32
CA LYS A 20 4.43 -0.07 -13.45
C LYS A 20 2.92 -0.33 -13.56
N SER A 21 2.43 -0.60 -14.78
CA SER A 21 1.01 -0.95 -15.00
C SER A 21 0.62 -2.29 -14.36
N GLU A 22 1.53 -3.26 -14.35
CA GLU A 22 1.31 -4.58 -13.75
C GLU A 22 1.27 -4.46 -12.23
N VAL A 23 2.25 -3.74 -11.64
CA VAL A 23 2.27 -3.41 -10.21
C VAL A 23 0.98 -2.70 -9.79
N LEU A 24 0.56 -1.68 -10.56
CA LEU A 24 -0.66 -0.92 -10.28
C LEU A 24 -1.91 -1.81 -10.27
N LEU A 25 -2.15 -2.59 -11.32
CA LEU A 25 -3.33 -3.46 -11.38
C LEU A 25 -3.29 -4.52 -10.26
N PHE A 26 -2.15 -5.18 -10.07
CA PHE A 26 -2.03 -6.24 -9.08
C PHE A 26 -2.27 -5.73 -7.66
N SER A 27 -1.63 -4.61 -7.29
CA SER A 27 -1.79 -3.98 -5.97
C SER A 27 -3.22 -3.47 -5.74
N PHE A 28 -3.85 -2.93 -6.79
CA PHE A 28 -5.25 -2.52 -6.71
C PHE A 28 -6.17 -3.71 -6.41
N LEU A 29 -5.98 -4.84 -7.11
CA LEU A 29 -6.78 -6.05 -6.86
C LEU A 29 -6.53 -6.62 -5.45
N ILE A 30 -5.29 -6.63 -4.99
CA ILE A 30 -4.93 -6.98 -3.61
C ILE A 30 -5.72 -6.13 -2.61
N SER A 31 -5.81 -4.81 -2.82
CA SER A 31 -6.55 -3.92 -1.92
C SER A 31 -8.07 -4.14 -1.93
N LYS A 32 -8.63 -4.65 -3.04
CA LYS A 32 -10.08 -4.78 -3.18
C LYS A 32 -10.65 -6.05 -2.59
N LYS A 33 -9.86 -7.14 -2.53
CA LYS A 33 -10.28 -8.46 -1.99
C LYS A 33 -11.65 -8.93 -2.51
N SER A 34 -12.02 -8.51 -3.72
CA SER A 34 -13.36 -8.71 -4.28
C SER A 34 -13.34 -8.60 -5.81
N ILE A 35 -14.46 -8.99 -6.43
CA ILE A 35 -14.66 -8.87 -7.88
C ILE A 35 -14.71 -7.40 -8.28
N VAL A 36 -13.90 -7.04 -9.28
CA VAL A 36 -13.74 -5.69 -9.80
C VAL A 36 -14.23 -5.63 -11.25
N SER A 37 -14.93 -4.56 -11.63
CA SER A 37 -15.34 -4.36 -13.03
C SER A 37 -14.20 -3.78 -13.88
N PHE A 38 -14.20 -4.05 -15.18
CA PHE A 38 -13.28 -3.40 -16.12
C PHE A 38 -13.42 -1.87 -16.09
N LEU A 39 -14.60 -1.33 -15.78
CA LEU A 39 -14.80 0.11 -15.62
C LEU A 39 -13.97 0.67 -14.45
N ASN A 40 -13.94 -0.01 -13.31
CA ASN A 40 -13.10 0.39 -12.17
C ASN A 40 -11.61 0.32 -12.53
N VAL A 41 -11.21 -0.70 -13.31
CA VAL A 41 -9.83 -0.77 -13.82
C VAL A 41 -9.55 0.39 -14.76
N LYS A 42 -10.46 0.75 -15.68
CA LYS A 42 -10.24 1.93 -16.55
C LYS A 42 -10.07 3.21 -15.75
N GLN A 43 -10.91 3.41 -14.73
CA GLN A 43 -10.81 4.55 -13.82
C GLN A 43 -9.47 4.59 -13.09
N LEU A 44 -8.89 3.44 -12.74
CA LEU A 44 -7.56 3.34 -12.12
C LEU A 44 -6.43 3.91 -13.01
N PHE A 45 -6.60 3.86 -14.32
CA PHE A 45 -5.62 4.34 -15.30
C PHE A 45 -5.97 5.71 -15.90
N ALA A 46 -7.13 6.29 -15.56
CA ALA A 46 -7.70 7.43 -16.27
C ALA A 46 -6.79 8.67 -16.29
N ASP A 47 -6.00 8.89 -15.23
CA ASP A 47 -5.04 9.99 -15.12
C ASP A 47 -3.67 9.68 -15.72
N LEU A 48 -3.43 8.43 -16.14
CA LEU A 48 -2.20 8.00 -16.79
C LEU A 48 -2.35 7.88 -18.30
N LYS A 49 -3.45 7.29 -18.77
CA LYS A 49 -3.77 7.05 -20.18
C LYS A 49 -5.16 6.46 -20.35
N ASP A 50 -5.73 6.67 -21.52
CA ASP A 50 -6.93 5.94 -21.93
C ASP A 50 -6.60 4.47 -22.23
N ILE A 51 -7.43 3.54 -21.74
CA ILE A 51 -7.24 2.09 -21.92
C ILE A 51 -8.54 1.39 -22.32
N ASP A 52 -8.42 0.44 -23.25
CA ASP A 52 -9.51 -0.40 -23.70
C ASP A 52 -9.55 -1.77 -22.98
N ASP A 53 -10.62 -2.53 -23.20
CA ASP A 53 -10.80 -3.86 -22.61
C ASP A 53 -9.69 -4.83 -23.06
N ARG A 54 -9.14 -4.64 -24.28
CA ARG A 54 -8.03 -5.46 -24.80
C ARG A 54 -6.73 -5.19 -24.05
N TYR A 55 -6.47 -3.94 -23.66
CA TYR A 55 -5.33 -3.59 -22.83
C TYR A 55 -5.41 -4.29 -21.46
N ILE A 56 -6.57 -4.26 -20.81
CA ILE A 56 -6.80 -4.92 -19.52
C ILE A 56 -6.53 -6.43 -19.65
N ARG A 57 -7.08 -7.09 -20.68
CA ARG A 57 -6.86 -8.54 -20.90
C ARG A 57 -5.38 -8.88 -21.12
N ARG A 58 -4.65 -8.08 -21.90
CA ARG A 58 -3.20 -8.27 -22.09
C ARG A 58 -2.43 -8.08 -20.78
N LEU A 59 -2.86 -7.14 -19.93
CA LEU A 59 -2.25 -6.92 -18.62
C LEU A 59 -2.49 -8.11 -17.69
N VAL A 60 -3.73 -8.61 -17.62
CA VAL A 60 -4.10 -9.81 -16.87
C VAL A 60 -3.33 -11.04 -17.34
N SER A 61 -3.25 -11.26 -18.65
CA SER A 61 -2.51 -12.40 -19.22
C SER A 61 -1.02 -12.36 -18.85
N ARG A 62 -0.38 -11.19 -18.93
CA ARG A 62 1.02 -11.04 -18.52
C ARG A 62 1.20 -11.23 -17.02
N LEU A 63 0.31 -10.68 -16.19
CA LEU A 63 0.35 -10.88 -14.73
C LEU A 63 0.22 -12.36 -14.37
N ASN A 64 -0.77 -13.07 -14.94
CA ASN A 64 -0.96 -14.50 -14.68
C ASN A 64 0.26 -15.34 -15.03
N GLY A 65 1.02 -14.97 -16.06
CA GLY A 65 2.28 -15.64 -16.40
C GLY A 65 3.41 -15.42 -15.39
N LYS A 66 3.27 -14.48 -14.45
CA LYS A 66 4.26 -14.17 -13.41
C LYS A 66 3.81 -14.65 -12.03
N ILE A 67 2.52 -14.49 -11.71
CA ILE A 67 2.00 -14.71 -10.35
C ILE A 67 1.51 -16.14 -10.10
N GLU A 68 1.68 -17.07 -11.03
CA GLU A 68 1.11 -18.44 -10.94
C GLU A 68 1.50 -19.19 -9.65
N SER A 69 2.70 -18.92 -9.11
CA SER A 69 3.16 -19.51 -7.85
C SER A 69 2.36 -19.02 -6.63
N ILE A 70 1.81 -17.80 -6.67
CA ILE A 70 1.10 -17.15 -5.54
C ILE A 70 -0.42 -17.00 -5.76
N GLY A 71 -0.91 -17.11 -6.99
CA GLY A 71 -2.32 -16.92 -7.30
C GLY A 71 -2.61 -16.82 -8.79
N LYS A 72 -3.80 -16.31 -9.11
CA LYS A 72 -4.25 -16.03 -10.48
C LYS A 72 -5.31 -14.94 -10.49
N ILE A 73 -5.39 -14.22 -11.61
CA ILE A 73 -6.47 -13.28 -11.90
C ILE A 73 -7.44 -13.95 -12.87
N GLU A 74 -8.68 -14.15 -12.43
CA GLU A 74 -9.76 -14.72 -13.24
C GLU A 74 -10.53 -13.63 -13.99
N LEU A 75 -10.87 -13.90 -15.25
CA LEU A 75 -11.74 -13.04 -16.06
C LEU A 75 -13.18 -13.57 -16.00
N LEU A 76 -14.08 -12.83 -15.34
CA LEU A 76 -15.48 -13.22 -15.16
C LEU A 76 -16.37 -12.50 -16.17
N ASN A 77 -17.17 -13.26 -16.92
CA ASN A 77 -18.11 -12.75 -17.94
C ASN A 77 -17.49 -11.69 -18.87
N ASN A 78 -16.20 -11.79 -19.17
CA ASN A 78 -15.49 -10.90 -20.08
C ASN A 78 -15.42 -9.41 -19.70
N LYS A 79 -15.90 -9.01 -18.52
CA LYS A 79 -15.95 -7.60 -18.07
C LYS A 79 -15.67 -7.37 -16.59
N ARG A 80 -15.38 -8.44 -15.85
CA ARG A 80 -15.03 -8.40 -14.44
C ARG A 80 -13.77 -9.21 -14.21
N ILE A 81 -13.02 -8.88 -13.17
CA ILE A 81 -11.82 -9.58 -12.77
C ILE A 81 -11.84 -9.86 -11.27
N GLU A 82 -11.24 -10.97 -10.89
CA GLU A 82 -11.08 -11.37 -9.50
C GLU A 82 -9.66 -11.86 -9.29
N LEU A 83 -9.00 -11.42 -8.22
CA LEU A 83 -7.72 -11.97 -7.82
C LEU A 83 -7.96 -13.10 -6.83
N VAL A 84 -7.60 -14.31 -7.23
CA VAL A 84 -7.66 -15.52 -6.42
C VAL A 84 -6.24 -15.85 -5.98
N MET A 85 -5.97 -15.62 -4.70
CA MET A 85 -4.67 -15.94 -4.09
C MET A 85 -4.67 -17.38 -3.57
N LYS A 86 -3.50 -18.02 -3.57
CA LYS A 86 -3.33 -19.31 -2.90
C LYS A 86 -3.38 -19.14 -1.39
N ASP A 87 -3.68 -20.24 -0.70
CA ASP A 87 -3.63 -20.30 0.76
C ASP A 87 -2.23 -19.90 1.27
N ASN A 88 -2.19 -19.20 2.40
CA ASN A 88 -0.97 -18.72 3.08
C ASN A 88 -0.19 -17.59 2.39
N VAL A 89 -0.73 -16.97 1.33
CA VAL A 89 -0.11 -15.74 0.83
C VAL A 89 -0.42 -14.57 1.75
N ASN A 90 0.64 -14.04 2.37
CA ASN A 90 0.57 -12.84 3.20
C ASN A 90 0.94 -11.61 2.39
N VAL A 91 0.22 -10.51 2.65
CA VAL A 91 0.46 -9.18 2.09
C VAL A 91 0.58 -8.21 3.25
N ASP A 92 1.62 -7.39 3.25
CA ASP A 92 1.83 -6.37 4.29
C ASP A 92 0.63 -5.43 4.48
N LEU A 93 -0.05 -5.05 3.40
CA LEU A 93 -1.27 -4.24 3.43
C LEU A 93 -2.38 -4.91 4.26
N TRP A 94 -2.57 -6.22 4.08
CA TRP A 94 -3.62 -6.94 4.81
C TRP A 94 -3.27 -7.12 6.27
N GLU A 95 -2.00 -7.37 6.58
CA GLU A 95 -1.52 -7.42 7.97
C GLU A 95 -1.61 -6.05 8.64
N MET A 96 -1.31 -4.97 7.91
CA MET A 96 -1.46 -3.60 8.39
C MET A 96 -2.92 -3.31 8.76
N GLU A 97 -3.87 -3.61 7.87
CA GLU A 97 -5.31 -3.45 8.13
C GLU A 97 -5.78 -4.23 9.38
N LYS A 98 -5.22 -5.42 9.63
CA LYS A 98 -5.53 -6.22 10.83
C LYS A 98 -4.95 -5.59 12.11
N VAL A 99 -3.70 -5.11 12.05
CA VAL A 99 -3.06 -4.46 13.19
C VAL A 99 -3.80 -3.17 13.55
N LEU A 100 -4.18 -2.38 12.55
CA LEU A 100 -4.92 -1.14 12.73
C LEU A 100 -6.33 -1.33 13.29
N SER A 101 -7.03 -2.40 12.89
CA SER A 101 -8.40 -2.67 13.40
C SER A 101 -8.43 -3.15 14.85
N THR A 102 -7.30 -3.61 15.37
CA THR A 102 -7.13 -4.11 16.75
C THR A 102 -6.10 -3.29 17.53
N PHE A 103 -5.80 -2.09 17.06
CA PHE A 103 -4.76 -1.24 17.62
C PHE A 103 -5.12 -0.81 19.05
N ASP A 104 -4.21 -1.05 19.99
CA ASP A 104 -4.39 -0.83 21.43
C ASP A 104 -3.40 0.20 22.01
N SER A 105 -2.76 0.99 21.16
CA SER A 105 -1.69 1.95 21.52
C SER A 105 -0.51 1.32 22.28
N SER A 106 -0.39 -0.01 22.32
CA SER A 106 0.75 -0.66 22.93
C SER A 106 2.01 -0.51 22.08
N GLU A 107 3.15 -0.51 22.74
CA GLU A 107 4.45 -0.52 22.08
C GLU A 107 4.58 -1.68 21.08
N LYS A 108 4.04 -2.86 21.41
CA LYS A 108 4.04 -4.02 20.52
C LYS A 108 3.21 -3.80 19.26
N ALA A 109 2.10 -3.07 19.36
CA ALA A 109 1.30 -2.71 18.21
C ALA A 109 2.03 -1.71 17.32
N LEU A 110 2.68 -0.70 17.92
CA LEU A 110 3.54 0.24 17.19
C LEU A 110 4.70 -0.47 16.49
N GLU A 111 5.41 -1.36 17.19
CA GLU A 111 6.52 -2.11 16.60
C GLU A 111 6.08 -2.89 15.36
N LYS A 112 4.90 -3.54 15.42
CA LYS A 112 4.32 -4.25 14.26
C LYS A 112 3.98 -3.32 13.10
N ILE A 113 3.43 -2.13 13.38
CA ILE A 113 3.14 -1.13 12.33
C ILE A 113 4.45 -0.73 11.64
N LEU A 114 5.51 -0.43 12.40
CA LEU A 114 6.80 -0.01 11.85
C LEU A 114 7.54 -1.14 11.11
N ASP A 115 7.32 -2.41 11.48
CA ASP A 115 7.86 -3.57 10.75
C ASP A 115 7.14 -3.81 9.41
N LEU A 116 5.87 -3.40 9.30
CA LEU A 116 5.08 -3.50 8.08
C LEU A 116 5.28 -2.29 7.16
N TYR A 117 5.30 -1.08 7.72
CA TYR A 117 5.40 0.18 6.98
C TYR A 117 6.86 0.56 6.73
N THR A 118 7.50 -0.10 5.78
CA THR A 118 8.93 0.15 5.45
C THR A 118 9.17 1.35 4.54
N GLY A 119 8.11 2.08 4.18
CA GLY A 119 8.17 3.27 3.35
C GLY A 119 6.81 3.58 2.72
N PRO A 120 6.73 4.62 1.86
CA PRO A 120 5.48 5.04 1.26
C PRO A 120 4.84 3.93 0.40
N PHE A 121 3.51 3.79 0.48
CA PHE A 121 2.77 2.85 -0.36
C PHE A 121 3.01 3.12 -1.85
N LEU A 122 3.52 2.10 -2.57
CA LEU A 122 3.84 2.14 -3.99
C LEU A 122 4.55 3.44 -4.43
N ALA A 123 5.68 3.78 -3.79
CA ALA A 123 6.38 5.06 -3.98
C ALA A 123 6.67 5.42 -5.45
N GLY A 124 6.89 4.44 -6.34
CA GLY A 124 7.18 4.67 -7.76
C GLY A 124 5.96 4.75 -8.71
N ILE A 125 4.73 4.65 -8.20
CA ILE A 125 3.48 4.62 -8.98
C ILE A 125 2.72 5.94 -8.80
N GLU A 126 2.63 6.71 -9.88
CA GLU A 126 2.12 8.10 -9.86
C GLU A 126 0.68 8.24 -10.36
N CYS A 127 -0.18 7.25 -10.13
CA CYS A 127 -1.62 7.41 -10.37
C CYS A 127 -2.33 8.01 -9.15
N LEU A 128 -3.48 8.62 -9.37
CA LEU A 128 -4.29 9.27 -8.35
C LEU A 128 -4.62 8.33 -7.19
N TRP A 129 -5.03 7.09 -7.48
CA TRP A 129 -5.35 6.10 -6.46
C TRP A 129 -4.13 5.76 -5.58
N ALA A 130 -2.96 5.52 -6.18
CA ALA A 130 -1.75 5.20 -5.43
C ALA A 130 -1.32 6.37 -4.53
N ARG A 131 -1.42 7.62 -5.04
CA ARG A 131 -1.16 8.83 -4.25
C ARG A 131 -2.12 8.99 -3.07
N GLN A 132 -3.40 8.71 -3.27
CA GLN A 132 -4.40 8.76 -2.19
C GLN A 132 -4.13 7.71 -1.11
N MET A 133 -3.84 6.47 -1.50
CA MET A 133 -3.47 5.39 -0.56
C MET A 133 -2.19 5.74 0.21
N ARG A 134 -1.18 6.27 -0.50
CA ARG A 134 0.08 6.72 0.10
C ARG A 134 -0.15 7.82 1.14
N ARG A 135 -0.96 8.84 0.83
CA ARG A 135 -1.31 9.91 1.76
C ARG A 135 -2.07 9.36 2.97
N TYR A 136 -3.07 8.51 2.75
CA TYR A 136 -3.88 7.91 3.81
C TYR A 136 -3.00 7.18 4.84
N TYR A 137 -2.17 6.23 4.39
CA TYR A 137 -1.33 5.47 5.30
C TYR A 137 -0.22 6.31 5.93
N ASN A 138 0.34 7.29 5.21
CA ASN A 138 1.35 8.17 5.79
C ASN A 138 0.78 8.98 6.96
N VAL A 139 -0.36 9.67 6.75
CA VAL A 139 -1.02 10.44 7.82
C VAL A 139 -1.40 9.54 9.00
N LEU A 140 -1.96 8.37 8.72
CA LEU A 140 -2.39 7.44 9.76
C LEU A 140 -1.22 6.93 10.61
N VAL A 141 -0.14 6.46 9.97
CA VAL A 141 1.05 5.97 10.70
C VAL A 141 1.73 7.11 11.43
N LYS A 142 1.81 8.31 10.83
CA LYS A 142 2.37 9.50 11.49
C LYS A 142 1.60 9.82 12.78
N ASN A 143 0.27 9.93 12.72
CA ASN A 143 -0.52 10.23 13.92
C ASN A 143 -0.31 9.21 15.04
N ILE A 144 -0.24 7.92 14.70
CA ILE A 144 0.03 6.85 15.67
C ILE A 144 1.41 7.00 16.33
N VAL A 145 2.41 7.39 15.54
CA VAL A 145 3.76 7.66 16.03
C VAL A 145 3.76 8.90 16.93
N ASP A 146 3.17 10.01 16.47
CA ASP A 146 3.10 11.28 17.21
C ASP A 146 2.43 11.06 18.59
N ASP A 147 1.27 10.39 18.61
CA ASP A 147 0.56 10.03 19.83
C ASP A 147 1.43 9.20 20.80
N TYR A 148 2.21 8.25 20.28
CA TYR A 148 3.09 7.43 21.11
C TYR A 148 4.25 8.25 21.71
N LEU A 149 4.84 9.13 20.90
CA LEU A 149 5.95 9.99 21.31
C LEU A 149 5.54 10.99 22.41
N GLU A 150 4.33 11.53 22.33
CA GLU A 150 3.81 12.46 23.35
C GLU A 150 3.51 11.75 24.69
N ASN A 151 3.09 10.48 24.66
CA ASN A 151 2.47 9.84 25.83
C ASN A 151 3.35 8.83 26.59
N MET A 152 4.33 8.16 25.96
CA MET A 152 4.98 6.99 26.57
C MET A 152 6.48 7.11 26.84
N GLY A 153 7.13 8.18 26.37
CA GLY A 153 8.60 8.29 26.47
C GLY A 153 9.33 7.28 25.56
N PHE A 154 10.59 7.58 25.26
CA PHE A 154 11.26 7.01 24.09
C PHE A 154 12.14 5.79 24.41
N GLU A 155 11.81 4.59 23.91
CA GLU A 155 12.74 3.44 23.90
C GLU A 155 13.69 3.49 22.68
N SER A 156 15.00 3.37 22.94
CA SER A 156 16.08 3.51 21.92
C SER A 156 15.94 2.59 20.70
N ARG A 157 15.33 1.40 20.83
CA ARG A 157 15.15 0.43 19.74
C ARG A 157 14.11 0.89 18.71
N LEU A 158 13.00 1.48 19.16
CA LEU A 158 11.97 2.02 18.28
C LEU A 158 12.45 3.26 17.53
N ALA A 159 13.42 3.99 18.09
CA ALA A 159 14.01 5.19 17.49
C ALA A 159 14.61 4.86 16.12
N VAL A 160 15.35 3.76 16.07
CA VAL A 160 16.02 3.31 14.85
C VAL A 160 15.02 2.90 13.78
N LYS A 161 13.89 2.29 14.16
CA LYS A 161 12.82 1.93 13.21
C LYS A 161 12.13 3.20 12.70
N LEU A 162 11.80 4.13 13.60
CA LEU A 162 11.19 5.41 13.26
C LEU A 162 12.06 6.22 12.30
N MET A 163 13.35 6.39 12.58
CA MET A 163 14.29 7.08 11.70
C MET A 163 14.44 6.44 10.32
N LYS A 164 14.23 5.13 10.19
CA LYS A 164 14.27 4.45 8.88
C LYS A 164 13.03 4.72 8.04
N VAL A 165 11.87 4.76 8.70
CA VAL A 165 10.57 4.95 8.05
C VAL A 165 10.32 6.41 7.73
N PHE A 166 10.71 7.29 8.64
CA PHE A 166 10.60 8.74 8.55
C PHE A 166 12.00 9.35 8.70
N PRO A 167 12.88 9.24 7.68
CA PRO A 167 14.24 9.78 7.77
C PRO A 167 14.26 11.31 7.91
N ASP A 168 13.26 11.98 7.33
CA ASP A 168 13.00 13.39 7.52
C ASP A 168 12.15 13.59 8.78
N LEU A 169 12.71 13.32 9.97
CA LEU A 169 12.06 13.69 11.22
C LEU A 169 11.93 15.22 11.39
N SER A 170 12.38 16.05 10.42
CA SER A 170 11.99 17.46 10.33
C SER A 170 10.49 17.65 10.01
N ILE A 171 9.77 16.59 9.62
CA ILE A 171 8.30 16.56 9.49
C ILE A 171 7.60 16.70 10.85
N PHE A 172 8.35 16.64 11.97
CA PHE A 172 7.85 16.92 13.30
C PHE A 172 7.81 18.43 13.65
N ASP A 173 8.43 19.32 12.85
CA ASP A 173 8.58 20.74 13.24
C ASP A 173 7.91 21.79 12.33
N GLU A 174 7.53 21.55 11.07
CA GLU A 174 7.12 22.68 10.18
C GLU A 174 5.73 22.63 9.51
N GLU A 175 5.09 21.47 9.33
CA GLU A 175 3.77 21.42 8.64
C GLU A 175 2.55 21.48 9.58
N LEU A 176 2.71 21.15 10.86
CA LEU A 176 1.63 21.25 11.86
C LEU A 176 1.33 22.70 12.25
N GLU A 177 2.31 23.62 12.18
CA GLU A 177 2.07 25.03 12.44
C GLU A 177 1.29 25.72 11.32
N ARG A 178 1.35 25.26 10.06
CA ARG A 178 0.73 25.98 8.94
C ARG A 178 -0.74 25.64 8.67
N GLU A 179 -1.22 24.44 9.00
CA GLU A 179 -2.63 24.08 8.79
C GLU A 179 -3.52 24.35 10.01
N TYR A 180 -2.98 24.50 11.23
CA TYR A 180 -3.77 24.84 12.42
C TYR A 180 -3.84 26.33 12.75
N LEU A 181 -3.04 27.19 12.11
CA LEU A 181 -3.07 28.65 12.34
C LEU A 181 -4.03 29.42 11.41
N TYR A 182 -4.70 28.77 10.45
CA TYR A 182 -5.62 29.45 9.52
C TYR A 182 -7.11 29.13 9.69
N ASP A 183 -7.50 28.27 10.64
CA ASP A 183 -8.91 28.03 10.97
C ASP A 183 -9.37 28.70 12.29
N PHE A 184 -8.58 29.66 12.80
CA PHE A 184 -8.97 30.52 13.93
C PHE A 184 -8.71 32.01 13.64
N PHE A 185 -9.27 32.54 12.55
CA PHE A 185 -9.61 33.97 12.42
C PHE A 185 -10.83 34.17 11.51
#